data_AF-A0A914Q0X2-F1
#
_entry.id   AF-A0A914Q0X2-F1
#
_cell.length_a   1.000
_cell.length_b   1.000
_cell.length_c   1.000
_cell.angle_alpha   90.00
_cell.angle_beta   90.00
_cell.angle_gamma   90.00
#
_symmetry.space_group_name_H-M   'P 1'
#
loop_
_entity.id
_entity.type
_entity.pdbx_description
1 polymer ?
#
loop_
_entity_poly.entity_id
_entity_poly.type
_entity_poly.pdbx_seq_one_letter_code
_entity_poly.pdbx_strand_id
1 'polypeptide(L)'
;MIFNKSLQSKDPNELKPALKLALEEGYRLVDTAFLYENEEIIGETLQEVYKEGKLSRQDIFIETKLPYFCHKPEDAEEMIAKQLKHLQTDYIDLFLIHWGMPAKKKEGEDDAEKDSDGKLVPALIPFMDTWKVLEKYYKKGVFKSIGLSNFTNEDIQKIYDEAEIKPHNYQGECHILLPEHERAAFLEKLKIIFTAYAPIGLFFFQLV
;
A
#
# COMPACT_ATOMS: atom_id res chain seq x y z
N MET A 1 -5.13 6.61 -13.15
CA MET A 1 -3.91 6.13 -13.82
C MET A 1 -2.75 6.25 -12.82
N ILE A 2 -2.20 5.14 -12.35
CA ILE A 2 -1.13 5.15 -11.33
C ILE A 2 0.21 5.36 -12.05
N PHE A 3 0.86 6.51 -11.84
CA PHE A 3 2.19 6.78 -12.40
C PHE A 3 3.24 5.99 -11.59
N ASN A 4 3.70 4.86 -12.13
CA ASN A 4 4.52 3.88 -11.40
C ASN A 4 5.94 4.38 -11.05
N LYS A 5 6.49 5.39 -11.74
CA LYS A 5 7.88 5.84 -11.49
C LYS A 5 8.01 7.22 -10.85
N SER A 6 7.16 8.19 -11.21
CA SER A 6 7.24 9.52 -10.62
C SER A 6 6.74 9.54 -9.17
N LEU A 7 5.72 8.74 -8.83
CA LEU A 7 5.23 8.62 -7.45
C LEU A 7 6.08 7.70 -6.56
N GLN A 8 7.09 7.03 -7.13
CA GLN A 8 8.14 6.31 -6.38
C GLN A 8 9.45 7.11 -6.32
N SER A 9 9.50 8.32 -6.88
CA SER A 9 10.69 9.18 -6.74
C SER A 9 10.89 9.55 -5.28
N LYS A 10 12.15 9.57 -4.86
CA LYS A 10 12.59 10.06 -3.54
C LYS A 10 13.11 11.49 -3.61
N ASP A 11 13.18 12.09 -4.81
CA ASP A 11 13.60 13.48 -5.00
C ASP A 11 12.40 14.42 -4.85
N PRO A 12 12.37 15.30 -3.83
CA PRO A 12 11.30 16.29 -3.68
C PRO A 12 11.12 17.19 -4.91
N ASN A 13 12.19 17.47 -5.66
CA ASN A 13 12.13 18.32 -6.84
C ASN A 13 11.41 17.65 -8.01
N GLU A 14 11.30 16.33 -8.01
CA GLU A 14 10.53 15.57 -8.99
C GLU A 14 9.13 15.24 -8.48
N LEU A 15 9.03 14.73 -7.24
CA LEU A 15 7.80 14.21 -6.69
C LEU A 15 6.78 15.31 -6.38
N LYS A 16 7.20 16.44 -5.76
CA LYS A 16 6.26 17.50 -5.39
C LYS A 16 5.57 18.10 -6.63
N PRO A 17 6.29 18.51 -7.70
CA PRO A 17 5.65 19.04 -8.90
C PRO A 17 4.77 18.00 -9.61
N ALA A 18 5.20 16.74 -9.68
CA ALA A 18 4.42 15.67 -10.30
C ALA A 18 3.09 15.42 -9.57
N LEU A 19 3.12 15.37 -8.23
CA LEU A 19 1.91 15.21 -7.42
C LEU A 19 0.98 16.42 -7.55
N LYS A 20 1.51 17.65 -7.45
CA LYS A 20 0.68 18.86 -7.63
C LYS A 20 0.01 18.90 -9.00
N LEU A 21 0.76 18.62 -10.07
CA LEU A 21 0.22 18.56 -11.42
C LEU A 21 -0.87 17.50 -11.54
N ALA A 22 -0.67 16.29 -10.99
CA ALA A 22 -1.70 15.25 -11.01
C ALA A 22 -2.99 15.72 -10.31
N LEU A 23 -2.88 16.38 -9.16
CA LEU A 23 -4.03 16.91 -8.44
C LEU A 23 -4.74 18.04 -9.22
N GLU A 24 -3.98 18.90 -9.90
CA GLU A 24 -4.51 19.95 -10.79
C GLU A 24 -5.24 19.36 -12.00
N GLU A 25 -4.74 18.26 -12.57
CA GLU A 25 -5.39 17.48 -13.64
C GLU A 25 -6.59 16.64 -13.16
N GLY A 26 -6.99 16.78 -11.89
CA GLY A 26 -8.19 16.15 -11.36
C GLY A 26 -8.00 14.79 -10.70
N TYR A 27 -6.76 14.30 -10.55
CA TYR A 27 -6.52 13.07 -9.80
C TYR A 27 -6.87 13.27 -8.33
N ARG A 28 -7.51 12.27 -7.73
CA ARG A 28 -7.88 12.27 -6.31
C ARG A 28 -7.38 11.04 -5.56
N LEU A 29 -6.82 10.05 -6.25
CA LEU A 29 -6.21 8.88 -5.62
C LEU A 29 -4.68 9.06 -5.59
N VAL A 30 -4.10 8.92 -4.41
CA VAL A 30 -2.66 8.86 -4.18
C VAL A 30 -2.32 7.48 -3.62
N ASP A 31 -1.69 6.65 -4.44
CA ASP A 31 -1.15 5.36 -4.04
C ASP A 31 0.31 5.54 -3.61
N THR A 32 0.63 5.13 -2.39
CA THR A 32 1.99 5.06 -1.87
C THR A 32 2.20 3.78 -1.05
N ALA A 33 3.37 3.63 -0.45
CA ALA A 33 3.73 2.55 0.47
C ALA A 33 4.93 2.99 1.30
N PHE A 34 5.08 2.44 2.52
CA PHE A 34 6.26 2.71 3.34
C PHE A 34 7.58 2.43 2.58
N LEU A 35 7.61 1.33 1.81
CA LEU A 35 8.79 0.90 1.05
C LEU A 35 9.22 1.87 -0.06
N TYR A 36 8.39 2.84 -0.43
CA TYR A 36 8.77 3.84 -1.43
C TYR A 36 9.62 4.96 -0.80
N GLU A 37 9.66 5.04 0.54
CA GLU A 37 10.47 5.99 1.31
C GLU A 37 10.21 7.45 0.92
N ASN A 38 8.97 7.77 0.56
CA ASN A 38 8.58 9.11 0.11
C ASN A 38 7.25 9.62 0.68
N GLU A 39 6.66 8.89 1.62
CA GLU A 39 5.41 9.28 2.28
C GLU A 39 5.49 10.65 2.97
N GLU A 40 6.66 11.02 3.52
CA GLU A 40 6.87 12.33 4.13
C GLU A 40 6.77 13.46 3.10
N ILE A 41 7.38 13.28 1.93
CA ILE A 41 7.32 14.24 0.82
C ILE A 41 5.88 14.38 0.32
N ILE A 42 5.14 13.27 0.22
CA ILE A 42 3.73 13.25 -0.16
C ILE A 42 2.90 14.01 0.87
N GLY A 43 3.08 13.72 2.17
CA GLY A 43 2.39 14.39 3.27
C GLY A 43 2.61 15.90 3.25
N GLU A 44 3.86 16.36 3.13
CA GLU A 44 4.19 17.77 3.00
C GLU A 44 3.49 18.44 1.80
N THR A 45 3.53 17.77 0.65
CA THR A 45 2.94 18.29 -0.59
C THR A 45 1.42 18.44 -0.47
N LEU A 46 0.75 17.45 0.13
CA LEU A 46 -0.69 17.52 0.39
C LEU A 46 -1.02 18.67 1.35
N GLN A 47 -0.23 18.87 2.40
CA GLN A 47 -0.41 20.00 3.33
C GLN A 47 -0.23 21.36 2.63
N GLU A 48 0.72 21.49 1.71
CA GLU A 48 0.86 22.69 0.86
C GLU A 48 -0.41 22.91 0.02
N VAL A 49 -0.90 21.88 -0.67
CA VAL A 49 -2.11 21.94 -1.50
C VAL A 49 -3.36 22.30 -0.67
N TYR A 50 -3.47 21.78 0.55
CA TYR A 50 -4.57 22.12 1.45
C TYR A 50 -4.52 23.57 1.91
N LYS A 51 -3.32 24.10 2.18
CA LYS A 51 -3.13 25.52 2.55
C LYS A 51 -3.45 26.48 1.40
N GLU A 52 -3.26 26.06 0.15
CA GLU A 52 -3.69 26.83 -1.02
C GLU A 52 -5.23 26.92 -1.13
N GLY A 53 -5.98 26.11 -0.38
CA GLY A 53 -7.44 26.16 -0.30
C GLY A 53 -8.17 25.55 -1.51
N LYS A 54 -7.45 24.90 -2.42
CA LYS A 54 -8.02 24.25 -3.62
C LYS A 54 -8.68 22.90 -3.31
N LEU A 55 -8.10 22.15 -2.38
CA LEU A 55 -8.54 20.83 -1.96
C LEU A 55 -8.41 20.72 -0.44
N SER A 56 -9.12 19.77 0.14
CA SER A 56 -9.08 19.42 1.55
C SER A 56 -8.82 17.93 1.71
N ARG A 57 -8.51 17.48 2.94
CA ARG A 57 -8.18 16.07 3.19
C ARG A 57 -9.27 15.10 2.70
N GLN A 58 -10.55 15.46 2.80
CA GLN A 58 -11.67 14.62 2.36
C GLN A 58 -11.82 14.52 0.84
N ASP A 59 -11.14 15.37 0.08
CA ASP A 59 -11.15 15.33 -1.38
C ASP A 59 -10.12 14.32 -1.92
N ILE A 60 -9.14 13.93 -1.11
CA ILE A 60 -8.05 13.03 -1.50
C ILE A 60 -8.29 11.65 -0.92
N PHE A 61 -8.18 10.62 -1.75
CA PHE A 61 -8.12 9.22 -1.37
C PHE A 61 -6.65 8.80 -1.24
N ILE A 62 -6.19 8.55 -0.01
CA ILE A 62 -4.83 8.10 0.27
C ILE A 62 -4.85 6.58 0.50
N GLU A 63 -4.05 5.87 -0.29
CA GLU A 63 -3.75 4.45 -0.12
C GLU A 63 -2.29 4.28 0.33
N THR A 64 -2.06 3.48 1.37
CA THR A 64 -0.70 3.04 1.73
C THR A 64 -0.65 1.58 2.17
N LYS A 65 0.56 1.05 2.35
CA LYS A 65 0.81 -0.39 2.48
C LYS A 65 1.79 -0.69 3.61
N LEU A 66 1.46 -1.70 4.41
CA LEU A 66 2.30 -2.26 5.46
C LEU A 66 3.46 -3.07 4.86
N PRO A 67 4.74 -2.76 5.17
CA PRO A 67 5.88 -3.45 4.59
C PRO A 67 5.99 -4.89 5.11
N TYR A 68 6.61 -5.76 4.31
CA TYR A 68 6.72 -7.21 4.56
C TYR A 68 7.49 -7.59 5.83
N PHE A 69 8.21 -6.66 6.47
CA PHE A 69 8.89 -6.88 7.76
C PHE A 69 8.07 -6.44 8.98
N CYS A 70 6.87 -5.87 8.80
CA CYS A 70 6.02 -5.38 9.89
C CYS A 70 4.76 -6.24 10.10
N HIS A 71 4.86 -7.57 9.98
CA HIS A 71 3.69 -8.45 10.14
C HIS A 71 3.35 -8.79 11.59
N LYS A 72 4.30 -8.70 12.54
CA LYS A 72 3.97 -8.89 13.95
C LYS A 72 3.04 -7.75 14.39
N PRO A 73 2.04 -8.00 15.26
CA PRO A 73 1.06 -6.98 15.60
C PRO A 73 1.67 -5.66 16.09
N GLU A 74 2.64 -5.75 17.00
CA GLU A 74 3.38 -4.62 17.58
C GLU A 74 4.20 -3.85 16.53
N ASP A 75 4.87 -4.55 15.61
CA ASP A 75 5.59 -3.92 14.49
C ASP A 75 4.63 -3.24 13.52
N ALA A 76 3.44 -3.82 13.31
CA ALA A 76 2.40 -3.23 12.49
C ALA A 76 1.85 -1.95 13.13
N GLU A 77 1.56 -1.97 14.42
CA GLU A 77 1.05 -0.79 15.15
C GLU A 77 2.06 0.37 15.15
N GLU A 78 3.35 0.07 15.37
CA GLU A 78 4.43 1.05 15.26
C GLU A 78 4.50 1.66 13.85
N MET A 79 4.48 0.80 12.82
CA MET A 79 4.57 1.23 11.43
C MET A 79 3.36 2.08 11.03
N ILE A 80 2.14 1.69 11.41
CA ILE A 80 0.93 2.47 11.12
C ILE A 80 1.04 3.88 11.70
N ALA A 81 1.49 4.02 12.95
CA ALA A 81 1.68 5.32 13.58
C ALA A 81 2.71 6.18 12.84
N LYS A 82 3.79 5.55 12.36
CA LYS A 82 4.82 6.21 11.56
C LYS A 82 4.30 6.68 10.20
N GLN A 83 3.57 5.83 9.47
CA GLN A 83 2.99 6.19 8.17
C GLN A 83 1.97 7.33 8.28
N LEU A 84 1.10 7.30 9.30
CA LEU A 84 0.17 8.42 9.58
C LEU A 84 0.92 9.73 9.83
N LYS A 85 2.04 9.68 10.57
CA LYS A 85 2.88 10.85 10.82
C LYS A 85 3.55 11.35 9.54
N HIS A 86 4.16 10.47 8.74
CA HIS A 86 4.80 10.84 7.47
C HIS A 86 3.78 11.48 6.51
N LEU A 87 2.62 10.86 6.37
CA LEU A 87 1.54 11.36 5.52
C LEU A 87 0.81 12.58 6.11
N GLN A 88 1.12 12.95 7.36
CA GLN A 88 0.54 14.09 8.08
C GLN A 88 -0.99 14.06 8.06
N THR A 89 -1.58 12.92 8.40
CA THR A 89 -3.03 12.71 8.40
C THR A 89 -3.50 11.81 9.54
N ASP A 90 -4.75 11.98 9.97
CA ASP A 90 -5.37 11.20 11.05
C ASP A 90 -6.05 9.92 10.55
N TYR A 91 -6.23 9.77 9.24
CA TYR A 91 -6.86 8.58 8.65
C TYR A 91 -6.31 8.26 7.26
N ILE A 92 -6.40 6.99 6.88
CA ILE A 92 -6.06 6.45 5.56
C ILE A 92 -7.33 5.91 4.90
N ASP A 93 -7.53 6.21 3.63
CA ASP A 93 -8.72 5.76 2.90
C ASP A 93 -8.67 4.27 2.60
N LEU A 94 -7.49 3.76 2.21
CA LEU A 94 -7.23 2.33 2.03
C LEU A 94 -5.87 1.94 2.60
N PHE A 95 -5.86 0.98 3.54
CA PHE A 95 -4.63 0.44 4.08
C PHE A 95 -4.47 -1.04 3.68
N LEU A 96 -3.37 -1.37 2.99
CA LEU A 96 -3.11 -2.72 2.49
C LEU A 96 -1.99 -3.42 3.27
N ILE A 97 -2.05 -4.75 3.35
CA ILE A 97 -0.85 -5.56 3.61
C ILE A 97 -0.11 -5.71 2.27
N HIS A 98 1.15 -5.24 2.18
CA HIS A 98 1.84 -5.11 0.89
C HIS A 98 2.20 -6.45 0.24
N TRP A 99 2.52 -7.48 1.04
CA TRP A 99 2.86 -8.83 0.56
C TRP A 99 2.43 -9.91 1.54
N GLY A 100 2.01 -11.07 1.03
CA GLY A 100 1.74 -12.27 1.82
C GLY A 100 2.98 -13.07 2.20
N MET A 101 4.15 -12.44 2.31
CA MET A 101 5.42 -13.13 2.61
C MET A 101 6.17 -12.36 3.71
N PRO A 102 5.94 -12.68 4.99
CA PRO A 102 6.58 -11.97 6.08
C PRO A 102 8.08 -12.23 6.11
N ALA A 103 8.87 -11.18 6.28
CA ALA A 103 10.30 -11.26 6.57
C ALA A 103 10.56 -10.90 8.04
N LYS A 104 11.66 -11.41 8.59
CA LYS A 104 12.09 -11.05 9.94
C LYS A 104 12.56 -9.59 9.95
N LYS A 105 11.96 -8.75 10.79
CA LYS A 105 12.39 -7.36 11.00
C LYS A 105 13.79 -7.33 11.62
N LYS A 106 14.63 -6.42 11.14
CA LYS A 106 15.93 -6.14 11.76
C LYS A 106 15.70 -5.27 13.00
N GLU A 107 16.28 -5.67 14.12
CA GLU A 107 16.08 -4.96 15.39
C GLU A 107 16.59 -3.51 15.30
N GLY A 108 15.74 -2.56 15.68
CA GLY A 108 16.05 -1.13 15.68
C GLY A 108 16.07 -0.46 14.30
N GLU A 109 15.69 -1.17 13.23
CA GLU A 109 15.70 -0.64 11.86
C GLU A 109 14.36 -0.87 11.16
N ASP A 110 14.04 0.01 10.21
CA ASP A 110 12.89 -0.16 9.30
C ASP A 110 13.29 -0.96 8.05
N ASP A 111 14.00 -2.08 8.24
CA ASP A 111 14.36 -3.02 7.16
C ASP A 111 14.21 -4.47 7.66
N ALA A 112 14.18 -5.40 6.71
CA ALA A 112 14.24 -6.83 6.99
C ALA A 112 15.67 -7.31 7.22
N GLU A 113 15.82 -8.35 8.04
CA GLU A 113 17.03 -9.15 8.10
C GLU A 113 17.29 -9.84 6.75
N LYS A 114 18.56 -9.86 6.36
CA LYS A 114 19.07 -10.55 5.16
C LYS A 114 20.12 -11.57 5.57
N ASP A 115 20.14 -12.72 4.90
CA ASP A 115 21.15 -13.75 5.09
C ASP A 115 22.50 -13.35 4.45
N SER A 116 23.48 -14.25 4.50
CA SER A 116 24.81 -14.02 3.93
C SER A 116 24.81 -13.82 2.41
N ASP A 117 23.77 -14.28 1.72
CA ASP A 117 23.59 -14.12 0.27
C ASP A 117 22.77 -12.86 -0.07
N GLY A 118 22.37 -12.07 0.94
CA GLY A 118 21.53 -10.89 0.77
C GLY A 118 20.04 -11.18 0.59
N LYS A 119 19.58 -12.42 0.80
CA LYS A 119 18.17 -12.79 0.68
C LYS A 119 17.43 -12.50 1.97
N LEU A 120 16.15 -12.13 1.85
CA LEU A 120 15.28 -11.91 3.01
C LEU A 120 15.18 -13.16 3.88
N VAL A 121 15.37 -12.99 5.19
CA VAL A 121 15.13 -14.07 6.16
C VAL A 121 13.62 -14.17 6.39
N PRO A 122 12.97 -15.31 6.07
CA PRO A 122 11.52 -15.44 6.22
C PRO A 122 11.12 -15.46 7.70
N ALA A 123 9.93 -14.92 7.99
CA ALA A 123 9.29 -15.04 9.29
C ALA A 123 7.99 -15.85 9.17
N LEU A 124 7.76 -16.75 10.13
CA LEU A 124 6.53 -17.52 10.22
C LEU A 124 5.54 -16.78 11.11
N ILE A 125 4.82 -15.83 10.52
CA ILE A 125 3.79 -15.04 11.20
C ILE A 125 2.45 -15.36 10.53
N PRO A 126 1.44 -15.85 11.27
CA PRO A 126 0.10 -16.07 10.71
C PRO A 126 -0.48 -14.76 10.18
N PHE A 127 -0.98 -14.76 8.94
CA PHE A 127 -1.55 -13.55 8.31
C PHE A 127 -2.71 -12.96 9.11
N MET A 128 -3.47 -13.81 9.82
CA MET A 128 -4.58 -13.38 10.64
C MET A 128 -4.17 -12.53 11.84
N ASP A 129 -2.93 -12.66 12.34
CA ASP A 129 -2.45 -11.81 13.43
C ASP A 129 -2.24 -10.38 12.93
N THR A 130 -1.68 -10.21 11.73
CA THR A 130 -1.57 -8.91 11.06
C THR A 130 -2.94 -8.37 10.68
N TRP A 131 -3.82 -9.21 10.12
CA TRP A 131 -5.16 -8.79 9.66
C TRP A 131 -6.00 -8.22 10.81
N LYS A 132 -5.96 -8.84 11.99
CA LYS A 132 -6.67 -8.34 13.20
C LYS A 132 -6.22 -6.93 13.61
N VAL A 133 -4.97 -6.55 13.36
CA VAL A 133 -4.53 -5.17 13.56
C VAL A 133 -5.23 -4.23 12.59
N LEU A 134 -5.30 -4.57 11.30
CA LEU A 134 -6.04 -3.77 10.32
C LEU A 134 -7.52 -3.65 10.69
N GLU A 135 -8.16 -4.73 11.13
CA GLU A 135 -9.56 -4.72 11.62
C GLU A 135 -9.73 -3.78 12.82
N LYS A 136 -8.80 -3.81 13.78
CA LYS A 136 -8.78 -2.91 14.94
C LYS A 136 -8.73 -1.44 14.51
N TYR A 137 -7.90 -1.08 13.54
CA TYR A 137 -7.77 0.31 13.07
C TYR A 137 -8.92 0.75 12.16
N TYR A 138 -9.51 -0.19 11.40
CA TYR A 138 -10.76 0.04 10.68
C TYR A 138 -11.91 0.36 11.63
N LYS A 139 -12.10 -0.44 12.68
CA LYS A 139 -13.14 -0.21 13.70
C LYS A 139 -12.97 1.12 14.45
N LYS A 140 -11.73 1.60 14.60
CA LYS A 140 -11.41 2.93 15.16
C LYS A 140 -11.66 4.08 14.19
N GLY A 141 -11.96 3.80 12.92
CA GLY A 141 -12.16 4.80 11.87
C GLY A 141 -10.87 5.43 11.34
N VAL A 142 -9.70 4.92 11.75
CA VAL A 142 -8.38 5.34 11.26
C VAL A 142 -8.17 4.83 9.83
N PHE A 143 -8.62 3.62 9.53
CA PHE A 143 -8.71 3.12 8.16
C PHE A 143 -10.17 3.17 7.70
N LYS A 144 -10.43 3.79 6.53
CA LYS A 144 -11.77 3.77 5.93
C LYS A 144 -12.05 2.48 5.16
N SER A 145 -11.00 1.80 4.70
CA SER A 145 -11.03 0.50 4.07
C SER A 145 -9.70 -0.22 4.31
N ILE A 146 -9.73 -1.54 4.27
CA ILE A 146 -8.57 -2.41 4.45
C ILE A 146 -8.52 -3.47 3.36
N GLY A 147 -7.32 -3.90 2.96
CA GLY A 147 -7.15 -4.81 1.85
C GLY A 147 -5.80 -5.53 1.80
N LEU A 148 -5.55 -6.22 0.70
CA LEU A 148 -4.40 -7.09 0.49
C LEU A 148 -3.66 -6.70 -0.79
N SER A 149 -2.35 -6.93 -0.84
CA SER A 149 -1.56 -6.79 -2.06
C SER A 149 -0.61 -7.98 -2.22
N ASN A 150 -0.51 -8.50 -3.44
CA ASN A 150 0.40 -9.61 -3.77
C ASN A 150 0.17 -10.92 -2.96
N PHE A 151 -1.10 -11.22 -2.67
CA PHE A 151 -1.51 -12.49 -2.06
C PHE A 151 -1.98 -13.49 -3.13
N THR A 152 -1.74 -14.77 -2.88
CA THR A 152 -2.33 -15.84 -3.70
C THR A 152 -3.85 -15.91 -3.48
N ASN A 153 -4.61 -16.47 -4.44
CA ASN A 153 -6.06 -16.67 -4.25
C ASN A 153 -6.35 -17.56 -3.05
N GLU A 154 -5.49 -18.55 -2.77
CA GLU A 154 -5.61 -19.43 -1.61
C GLU A 154 -5.49 -18.65 -0.30
N ASP A 155 -4.50 -17.78 -0.17
CA ASP A 155 -4.30 -16.99 1.06
C ASP A 155 -5.37 -15.91 1.22
N ILE A 156 -5.82 -15.30 0.12
CA ILE A 156 -6.98 -14.41 0.14
C ILE A 156 -8.21 -15.15 0.67
N GLN A 157 -8.47 -16.37 0.21
CA GLN A 157 -9.62 -17.16 0.67
C GLN A 157 -9.51 -17.48 2.16
N LYS A 158 -8.34 -17.91 2.65
CA LYS A 158 -8.11 -18.18 4.08
C LYS A 158 -8.41 -16.95 4.95
N ILE A 159 -7.87 -15.79 4.57
CA ILE A 159 -8.15 -14.53 5.26
C ILE A 159 -9.64 -14.20 5.16
N TYR A 160 -10.23 -14.33 3.98
CA TYR A 160 -11.65 -14.04 3.77
C TYR A 160 -12.56 -14.89 4.65
N ASP A 161 -12.27 -16.17 4.82
CA ASP A 161 -13.11 -17.09 5.61
C ASP A 161 -13.09 -16.76 7.10
N GLU A 162 -11.93 -16.34 7.63
CA GLU A 162 -11.74 -16.07 9.05
C GLU A 162 -11.98 -14.60 9.45
N ALA A 163 -11.85 -13.65 8.52
CA ALA A 163 -11.94 -12.22 8.79
C ALA A 163 -13.33 -11.79 9.28
N GLU A 164 -13.36 -10.94 10.30
CA GLU A 164 -14.57 -10.24 10.72
C GLU A 164 -14.90 -9.11 9.76
N ILE A 165 -13.88 -8.33 9.38
CA ILE A 165 -13.99 -7.29 8.35
C ILE A 165 -13.36 -7.85 7.07
N LYS A 166 -14.18 -8.11 6.06
CA LYS A 166 -13.70 -8.67 4.77
C LYS A 166 -12.76 -7.68 4.07
N PRO A 167 -11.73 -8.15 3.34
CA PRO A 167 -10.92 -7.29 2.49
C PRO A 167 -11.83 -6.52 1.51
N HIS A 168 -11.66 -5.20 1.43
CA HIS A 168 -12.43 -4.35 0.52
C HIS A 168 -11.75 -4.26 -0.85
N ASN A 169 -10.42 -4.35 -0.86
CA ASN A 169 -9.59 -4.22 -2.05
C ASN A 169 -8.49 -5.29 -2.07
N TYR A 170 -8.14 -5.70 -3.28
CA TYR A 170 -6.92 -6.40 -3.60
C TYR A 170 -6.15 -5.61 -4.66
N GLN A 171 -4.85 -5.39 -4.43
CA GLN A 171 -3.95 -4.78 -5.41
C GLN A 171 -2.91 -5.78 -5.94
N GLY A 172 -2.79 -5.91 -7.26
CA GLY A 172 -1.84 -6.82 -7.90
C GLY A 172 -1.43 -6.40 -9.31
N GLU A 173 -0.40 -7.04 -9.86
CA GLU A 173 0.05 -6.81 -11.23
C GLU A 173 -1.04 -7.23 -12.20
N CYS A 174 -1.43 -6.34 -13.10
CA CYS A 174 -2.34 -6.70 -14.18
C CYS A 174 -2.20 -5.73 -15.35
N HIS A 175 -1.94 -6.28 -16.53
CA HIS A 175 -1.77 -5.52 -17.77
C HIS A 175 -2.01 -6.42 -18.98
N ILE A 176 -1.90 -5.88 -20.20
CA ILE A 176 -2.22 -6.61 -21.43
C ILE A 176 -1.43 -7.93 -21.60
N LEU A 177 -0.20 -8.02 -21.05
CA LEU A 177 0.63 -9.23 -21.07
C LEU A 177 0.41 -10.18 -19.87
N LEU A 178 -0.34 -9.75 -18.85
CA LEU A 178 -0.66 -10.50 -17.64
C LEU A 178 -2.07 -10.07 -17.17
N PRO A 179 -3.13 -10.52 -17.84
CA PRO A 179 -4.47 -9.94 -17.66
C PRO A 179 -5.23 -10.46 -16.43
N GLU A 180 -4.67 -11.43 -15.67
CA GLU A 180 -5.19 -11.93 -14.39
C GLU A 180 -6.72 -12.25 -14.38
N HIS A 181 -7.26 -12.79 -15.48
CA HIS A 181 -8.70 -13.02 -15.62
C HIS A 181 -9.29 -13.93 -14.54
N GLU A 182 -8.59 -15.00 -14.18
CA GLU A 182 -9.03 -15.94 -13.14
C GLU A 182 -9.11 -15.26 -11.77
N ARG A 183 -8.12 -14.41 -11.45
CA ARG A 183 -8.09 -13.61 -10.23
C ARG A 183 -9.19 -12.57 -10.21
N ALA A 184 -9.41 -11.84 -11.31
CA ALA A 184 -10.50 -10.87 -11.40
C ALA A 184 -11.86 -11.52 -11.12
N ALA A 185 -12.13 -12.68 -11.74
CA ALA A 185 -13.36 -13.44 -11.51
C ALA A 185 -13.47 -14.01 -10.08
N PHE A 186 -12.35 -14.40 -9.47
CA PHE A 186 -12.29 -14.84 -8.07
C PHE A 186 -12.63 -13.69 -7.11
N LEU A 187 -11.98 -12.53 -7.26
CA LEU A 187 -12.21 -11.35 -6.44
C LEU A 187 -13.64 -10.81 -6.58
N GLU A 188 -14.20 -10.84 -7.79
CA GLU A 188 -15.59 -10.44 -8.05
C GLU A 188 -16.59 -11.28 -7.25
N LYS A 189 -16.41 -12.60 -7.19
CA LYS A 189 -17.26 -13.50 -6.38
C LYS A 189 -17.21 -13.15 -4.89
N LEU A 190 -16.05 -12.74 -4.40
CA LEU A 190 -15.85 -12.33 -3.00
C LEU A 190 -16.27 -10.88 -2.73
N LYS A 191 -16.68 -10.13 -3.76
CA LYS A 191 -16.99 -8.69 -3.73
C LYS A 191 -15.79 -7.83 -3.27
N ILE A 192 -14.59 -8.23 -3.69
CA ILE A 192 -13.34 -7.51 -3.45
C ILE A 192 -12.99 -6.71 -4.71
N ILE A 193 -12.73 -5.41 -4.56
CA ILE A 193 -12.32 -4.56 -5.69
C ILE A 193 -10.90 -4.92 -6.10
N PHE A 194 -10.65 -5.09 -7.41
CA PHE A 194 -9.31 -5.31 -7.95
C PHE A 194 -8.69 -4.01 -8.45
N THR A 195 -7.58 -3.59 -7.84
CA THR A 195 -6.71 -2.52 -8.34
C THR A 195 -5.51 -3.12 -9.07
N ALA A 196 -5.31 -2.74 -10.32
CA ALA A 196 -4.15 -3.15 -11.11
C ALA A 196 -2.98 -2.17 -10.91
N TYR A 197 -1.82 -2.66 -10.46
CA TYR A 197 -0.55 -1.95 -10.63
C TYR A 197 0.15 -2.39 -11.92
N ALA A 198 1.13 -1.58 -12.35
CA ALA A 198 1.79 -1.71 -13.65
C ALA A 198 0.82 -1.85 -14.85
N PRO A 199 -0.30 -1.11 -14.91
CA PRO A 199 -1.36 -1.34 -15.91
C PRO A 199 -0.93 -1.13 -17.36
N ILE A 200 0.17 -0.42 -17.58
CA ILE A 200 0.79 -0.17 -18.89
C ILE A 200 2.06 -1.02 -19.13
N GLY A 201 2.26 -2.05 -18.30
CA GLY A 201 3.48 -2.84 -18.24
C GLY A 201 4.60 -2.16 -17.43
N LEU A 202 5.60 -2.96 -17.04
CA LEU A 202 6.88 -2.44 -16.59
C LEU A 202 7.75 -2.18 -17.83
N PHE A 203 8.15 -0.93 -18.05
CA PHE A 203 9.12 -0.60 -19.11
C PHE A 203 10.52 -1.14 -18.74
N PHE A 204 10.72 -2.44 -18.89
CA PHE A 204 12.04 -3.07 -19.00
C PHE A 204 12.39 -3.25 -20.48
N PHE A 205 12.40 -2.16 -21.25
CA PHE A 205 13.18 -2.13 -22.48
C PHE A 205 14.58 -1.65 -22.12
N GLN A 206 15.44 -2.57 -21.68
CA GLN A 206 16.85 -2.44 -22.09
C GLN A 206 16.83 -2.69 -23.59
N LEU A 207 16.87 -1.62 -24.38
CA LEU A 207 17.27 -1.74 -25.78
C LEU A 207 18.66 -2.39 -25.76
N VAL A 208 18.70 -3.63 -26.22
CA VAL A 208 19.93 -4.40 -26.47
C VAL A 208 20.77 -3.69 -27.52
#